data_AF-A0A150USY8-F1
#
_entry.id   AF-A0A150USY8-F1
#
_cell.length_a   1.000
_cell.length_b   1.000
_cell.length_c   1.000
_cell.angle_alpha   90.00
_cell.angle_beta   90.00
_cell.angle_gamma   90.00
#
_symmetry.space_group_name_H-M   'P 1'
#
loop_
_entity.id
_entity.type
_entity.pdbx_description
1 polymer ?
#
loop_
_entity_poly.entity_id
_entity_poly.type
_entity_poly.pdbx_seq_one_letter_code
_entity_poly.pdbx_strand_id
1 'polypeptide(L)'
;MAITLGMQLFHPLPPSNNVVRVRMIDTTSAMKLYVEVFLKPNSPPWTIKRIETAIPGVRVEKDVREILQEKGMELGEINDIIWSHSHWDHTGSAYHFPPSTNLCFGKGTGPFPGYPLNADSALNAANFKNRQCMEIDYETQIEPFPAHDLYVDGSIYLLDTPGHWPGHIGDICHFAGNFRPSEDVSFPDKIPEGAFGNCGDDHIIKQNDHHPQHHGQMSGSVDPNRRPFYKLSTHHHSSYKDPSLANITTLKMQKYFDSDPNVLVCLAHDTALLDHLPTFNADLNQDLNEWKQNGMKEKCHWGWLKELPRYDKDGNVLGPGMRESPIVVGS
;
A
#
# COMPACT_ATOMS: atom_id res chain seq x y z
N MET A 1 18.73 24.12 -22.09
CA MET A 1 17.49 24.74 -21.59
C MET A 1 16.35 23.79 -21.93
N ALA A 2 16.04 22.87 -21.03
CA ALA A 2 14.86 22.02 -21.17
C ALA A 2 13.64 22.87 -20.78
N ILE A 3 12.71 23.00 -21.72
CA ILE A 3 11.45 23.69 -21.49
C ILE A 3 10.62 22.78 -20.57
N THR A 4 10.54 23.14 -19.30
CA THR A 4 9.54 22.60 -18.37
C THR A 4 8.18 23.07 -18.89
N LEU A 5 7.58 22.29 -19.80
CA LEU A 5 6.15 22.42 -20.07
C LEU A 5 5.46 22.10 -18.74
N GLY A 6 4.99 23.16 -18.08
CA GLY A 6 4.35 23.05 -16.77
C GLY A 6 3.25 22.02 -16.83
N MET A 7 3.35 20.99 -15.97
CA MET A 7 2.21 20.20 -15.60
C MET A 7 1.16 21.17 -15.08
N GLN A 8 0.17 21.45 -15.93
CA GLN A 8 -1.02 22.14 -15.50
C GLN A 8 -1.65 21.19 -14.48
N LEU A 9 -1.59 21.56 -13.18
CA LEU A 9 -2.22 20.80 -12.11
C LEU A 9 -3.66 20.54 -12.53
N PHE A 10 -3.96 19.30 -12.90
CA PHE A 10 -5.33 18.87 -13.11
C PHE A 10 -5.98 18.87 -11.72
N HIS A 11 -6.49 20.03 -11.30
CA HIS A 11 -7.18 20.29 -10.04
C HIS A 11 -6.23 20.35 -8.81
N PRO A 12 -5.92 21.56 -8.28
CA PRO A 12 -5.18 21.64 -7.03
C PRO A 12 -6.00 20.98 -5.91
N LEU A 13 -5.32 20.19 -5.06
CA LEU A 13 -5.94 19.63 -3.86
C LEU A 13 -6.54 20.77 -3.02
N PRO A 14 -7.71 20.55 -2.37
CA PRO A 14 -8.31 21.56 -1.51
C PRO A 14 -7.29 22.00 -0.44
N PRO A 15 -7.12 23.32 -0.22
CA PRO A 15 -6.25 23.79 0.84
C PRO A 15 -6.85 23.42 2.20
N SER A 16 -6.02 22.95 3.12
CA SER A 16 -6.37 22.81 4.53
C SER A 16 -5.57 23.79 5.36
N ASN A 17 -6.24 24.43 6.33
CA ASN A 17 -5.57 25.24 7.35
C ASN A 17 -5.15 24.38 8.57
N ASN A 18 -5.43 23.08 8.54
CA ASN A 18 -5.13 22.16 9.63
C ASN A 18 -3.81 21.45 9.37
N VAL A 19 -2.91 21.52 10.36
CA VAL A 19 -1.68 20.73 10.34
C VAL A 19 -2.02 19.34 10.88
N VAL A 20 -2.00 18.34 10.00
CA VAL A 20 -2.08 16.93 10.41
C VAL A 20 -0.67 16.44 10.73
N ARG A 21 -0.55 15.65 11.79
CA ARG A 21 0.67 14.86 12.04
C ARG A 21 0.43 13.44 11.55
N VAL A 22 1.21 13.01 10.56
CA VAL A 22 1.12 11.65 10.02
C VAL A 22 2.28 10.82 10.55
N ARG A 23 1.98 9.67 11.17
CA ARG A 23 2.97 8.72 11.67
C ARG A 23 2.75 7.37 11.01
N MET A 24 3.82 6.77 10.51
CA MET A 24 3.77 5.44 9.91
C MET A 24 4.05 4.37 10.97
N ILE A 25 3.18 3.37 11.10
CA ILE A 25 3.42 2.21 11.97
C ILE A 25 3.90 1.06 11.11
N ASP A 26 5.07 0.53 11.42
CA ASP A 26 5.58 -0.68 10.77
C ASP A 26 5.01 -1.92 11.47
N THR A 27 4.10 -2.61 10.80
CA THR A 27 3.57 -3.90 11.26
C THR A 27 4.31 -5.09 10.64
N THR A 28 5.23 -4.85 9.68
CA THR A 28 6.00 -5.90 9.02
C THR A 28 7.11 -6.44 9.91
N SER A 29 7.73 -5.60 10.76
CA SER A 29 8.66 -6.06 11.79
C SER A 29 8.00 -6.94 12.86
N ALA A 30 6.67 -6.95 12.92
CA ALA A 30 5.89 -7.84 13.76
C ALA A 30 5.45 -9.12 13.03
N MET A 31 5.65 -9.23 11.71
CA MET A 31 5.47 -10.47 10.96
C MET A 31 6.81 -11.18 10.84
N LYS A 32 7.07 -12.15 11.72
CA LYS A 32 8.24 -13.04 11.58
C LYS A 32 7.82 -14.37 10.99
N LEU A 33 8.65 -14.90 10.10
CA LEU A 33 8.41 -16.19 9.48
C LEU A 33 8.95 -17.34 10.34
N TYR A 34 8.26 -17.68 11.42
CA TYR A 34 8.52 -18.92 12.17
C TYR A 34 7.24 -19.42 12.85
N VAL A 35 6.92 -20.69 12.59
CA VAL A 35 5.85 -21.57 13.10
C VAL A 35 4.97 -21.06 14.27
N GLU A 36 3.66 -21.23 14.03
CA GLU A 36 2.52 -21.35 14.95
C GLU A 36 1.85 -20.11 15.58
N VAL A 37 0.54 -20.04 15.31
CA VAL A 37 -0.59 -19.36 16.01
C VAL A 37 -0.76 -17.85 15.83
N PHE A 38 -1.76 -17.47 15.01
CA PHE A 38 -2.52 -16.22 15.19
C PHE A 38 -3.96 -16.26 14.62
N LEU A 39 -4.29 -17.22 13.75
CA LEU A 39 -5.58 -17.23 13.03
C LEU A 39 -6.76 -17.91 13.76
N LYS A 40 -6.60 -18.40 14.99
CA LYS A 40 -7.69 -19.02 15.77
C LYS A 40 -8.07 -18.11 16.94
N PRO A 41 -9.36 -17.73 17.15
CA PRO A 41 -10.61 -18.25 16.57
C PRO A 41 -11.49 -17.23 15.81
N ASN A 42 -10.91 -16.19 15.19
CA ASN A 42 -11.67 -15.00 14.76
C ASN A 42 -11.97 -14.89 13.25
N SER A 43 -11.59 -15.89 12.47
CA SER A 43 -11.84 -15.95 11.02
C SER A 43 -12.43 -17.31 10.64
N PRO A 44 -13.25 -17.41 9.57
CA PRO A 44 -13.80 -18.69 9.16
C PRO A 44 -12.68 -19.65 8.69
N PRO A 45 -12.83 -20.97 8.87
CA PRO A 45 -11.78 -21.95 8.56
C PRO A 45 -11.24 -21.90 7.14
N TRP A 46 -12.08 -21.51 6.17
CA TRP A 46 -11.67 -21.39 4.76
C TRP A 46 -10.71 -20.21 4.53
N THR A 47 -10.84 -19.11 5.26
CA THR A 47 -9.92 -17.98 5.20
C THR A 47 -8.56 -18.38 5.74
N ILE A 48 -8.55 -19.07 6.88
CA ILE A 48 -7.32 -19.59 7.51
C ILE A 48 -6.57 -20.49 6.52
N LYS A 49 -7.26 -21.48 5.94
CA LYS A 49 -6.68 -22.40 4.98
C LYS A 49 -6.13 -21.69 3.74
N ARG A 50 -6.82 -20.65 3.25
CA ARG A 50 -6.35 -19.86 2.10
C ARG A 50 -5.07 -19.10 2.43
N ILE A 51 -4.98 -18.48 3.61
CA ILE A 51 -3.77 -17.78 4.07
C ILE A 51 -2.61 -18.77 4.22
N GLU A 52 -2.83 -19.90 4.90
CA GLU A 52 -1.80 -20.94 5.07
C GLU A 52 -1.29 -21.50 3.74
N THR A 53 -2.17 -21.60 2.73
CA THR A 53 -1.79 -22.07 1.38
C THR A 53 -1.02 -21.01 0.59
N ALA A 54 -1.45 -19.75 0.66
CA ALA A 54 -0.84 -18.66 -0.09
C ALA A 54 0.48 -18.19 0.56
N ILE A 55 0.53 -18.26 1.89
CA ILE A 55 1.66 -17.83 2.72
C ILE A 55 1.93 -18.87 3.82
N PRO A 56 2.67 -19.93 3.48
CA PRO A 56 3.19 -20.85 4.48
C PRO A 56 3.96 -20.10 5.58
N GLY A 57 3.55 -20.27 6.85
CA GLY A 57 4.35 -19.83 8.00
C GLY A 57 4.21 -18.38 8.44
N VAL A 58 3.09 -17.69 8.16
CA VAL A 58 2.82 -16.37 8.79
C VAL A 58 2.71 -16.53 10.30
N ARG A 59 3.55 -15.80 11.05
CA ARG A 59 3.35 -15.53 12.47
C ARG A 59 3.39 -14.04 12.73
N VAL A 60 2.38 -13.56 13.43
CA VAL A 60 2.30 -12.19 13.93
C VAL A 60 2.77 -12.22 15.38
N GLU A 61 3.95 -11.65 15.65
CA GLU A 61 4.52 -11.54 16.99
C GLU A 61 3.85 -10.44 17.81
N LYS A 62 3.50 -9.33 17.15
CA LYS A 62 2.81 -8.20 17.76
C LYS A 62 1.75 -7.68 16.80
N ASP A 63 0.61 -7.29 17.31
CA ASP A 63 -0.33 -6.50 16.53
C ASP A 63 -0.19 -5.00 16.80
N VAL A 64 -0.92 -4.19 16.02
CA VAL A 64 -0.88 -2.73 16.11
C VAL A 64 -1.14 -2.22 17.54
N ARG A 65 -1.94 -2.92 18.34
CA ARG A 65 -2.27 -2.49 19.70
C ARG A 65 -1.06 -2.60 20.61
N GLU A 66 -0.36 -3.72 20.53
CA GLU A 66 0.85 -3.96 21.30
C GLU A 66 1.92 -2.93 20.93
N ILE A 67 2.07 -2.60 19.64
CA ILE A 67 2.99 -1.55 19.18
C ILE A 67 2.61 -0.18 19.75
N LEU A 68 1.32 0.19 19.73
CA LEU A 68 0.84 1.45 20.30
C LEU A 68 1.10 1.53 21.81
N GLN A 69 0.73 0.49 22.55
CA GLN A 69 0.86 0.43 24.00
C GLN A 69 2.31 0.39 24.47
N GLU A 70 3.19 -0.33 23.77
CA GLU A 70 4.63 -0.35 24.06
C GLU A 70 5.28 1.03 23.91
N LYS A 71 4.72 1.88 23.04
CA LYS A 71 5.15 3.27 22.86
C LYS A 71 4.38 4.26 23.75
N GLY A 72 3.58 3.76 24.69
CA GLY A 72 2.86 4.55 25.67
C GLY A 72 1.61 5.25 25.13
N MET A 73 1.06 4.79 24.00
CA MET A 73 -0.22 5.27 23.49
C MET A 73 -1.35 4.36 23.98
N GLU A 74 -2.33 4.96 24.64
CA GLU A 74 -3.52 4.26 25.09
C GLU A 74 -4.48 4.05 23.91
N LEU A 75 -5.07 2.85 23.79
CA LEU A 75 -5.97 2.54 22.66
C LEU A 75 -7.21 3.46 22.62
N GLY A 76 -7.59 4.03 23.77
CA GLY A 76 -8.69 5.00 23.88
C GLY A 76 -8.38 6.37 23.29
N GLU A 77 -7.11 6.67 22.96
CA GLU A 77 -6.73 7.89 22.23
C GLU A 77 -7.04 7.79 20.73
N ILE A 78 -7.37 6.60 20.22
CA ILE A 78 -7.74 6.38 18.82
C ILE A 78 -9.24 6.61 18.65
N ASN A 79 -9.58 7.68 17.95
CA ASN A 79 -10.98 8.04 17.65
C ASN A 79 -11.56 7.17 16.53
N ASP A 80 -10.81 6.97 15.45
CA ASP A 80 -11.30 6.34 14.23
C ASP A 80 -10.30 5.30 13.72
N ILE A 81 -10.80 4.11 13.37
CA ILE A 81 -10.08 3.11 12.59
C ILE A 81 -10.67 3.11 11.20
N ILE A 82 -9.85 3.30 10.18
CA ILE A 82 -10.28 3.28 8.79
C ILE A 82 -9.74 2.00 8.14
N TRP A 83 -10.65 1.14 7.68
CA TRP A 83 -10.27 0.01 6.83
C TRP A 83 -10.21 0.46 5.38
N SER A 84 -9.05 0.29 4.76
CA SER A 84 -8.92 0.49 3.31
C SER A 84 -9.76 -0.54 2.55
N HIS A 85 -9.76 -1.80 2.99
CA HIS A 85 -10.65 -2.87 2.48
C HIS A 85 -10.62 -4.11 3.40
N SER A 86 -11.34 -5.16 2.99
CA SER A 86 -11.64 -6.34 3.81
C SER A 86 -10.69 -7.53 3.66
N HIS A 87 -9.47 -7.32 3.17
CA HIS A 87 -8.47 -8.37 3.26
C HIS A 87 -7.95 -8.51 4.70
N TRP A 88 -7.48 -9.72 5.02
CA TRP A 88 -7.15 -10.14 6.38
C TRP A 88 -6.04 -9.31 7.03
N ASP A 89 -5.14 -8.79 6.21
CA ASP A 89 -4.00 -7.95 6.57
C ASP A 89 -4.37 -6.46 6.74
N HIS A 90 -5.60 -6.07 6.44
CA HIS A 90 -6.08 -4.67 6.53
C HIS A 90 -7.15 -4.45 7.60
N THR A 91 -7.85 -5.49 8.03
CA THR A 91 -8.95 -5.34 9.01
C THR A 91 -8.51 -5.44 10.47
N GLY A 92 -7.37 -6.11 10.72
CA GLY A 92 -6.84 -6.33 12.07
C GLY A 92 -7.89 -6.82 13.08
N SER A 93 -7.73 -6.38 14.33
CA SER A 93 -8.57 -6.81 15.46
C SER A 93 -9.19 -5.61 16.18
N ALA A 94 -9.98 -4.82 15.45
CA ALA A 94 -10.63 -3.59 15.93
C ALA A 94 -11.47 -3.81 17.21
N TYR A 95 -12.00 -5.02 17.44
CA TYR A 95 -12.76 -5.36 18.64
C TYR A 95 -12.01 -5.22 19.97
N HIS A 96 -10.68 -5.12 19.96
CA HIS A 96 -9.88 -4.85 21.16
C HIS A 96 -9.76 -3.34 21.48
N PHE A 97 -10.06 -2.45 20.53
CA PHE A 97 -10.14 -1.02 20.81
C PHE A 97 -11.43 -0.73 21.59
N PRO A 98 -11.45 0.30 22.45
CA PRO A 98 -12.65 0.69 23.17
C PRO A 98 -13.85 0.89 22.23
N PRO A 99 -15.09 0.67 22.71
CA PRO A 99 -16.29 0.93 21.92
C PRO A 99 -16.45 2.39 21.45
N SER A 100 -15.72 3.33 22.07
CA SER A 100 -15.64 4.74 21.66
C SER A 100 -14.83 4.96 20.38
N THR A 101 -14.04 3.98 19.94
CA THR A 101 -13.32 4.04 18.66
C THR A 101 -14.27 3.66 17.53
N ASN A 102 -14.52 4.59 16.62
CA ASN A 102 -15.33 4.39 15.43
C ASN A 102 -14.63 3.48 14.43
N LEU A 103 -15.41 2.80 13.59
CA LEU A 103 -14.91 1.99 12.49
C LEU A 103 -15.45 2.51 11.16
N CYS A 104 -14.57 2.98 10.29
CA CYS A 104 -14.87 3.51 8.96
C CYS A 104 -14.51 2.50 7.87
N PHE A 105 -15.36 2.33 6.86
CA PHE A 105 -15.08 1.42 5.74
C PHE A 105 -15.88 1.79 4.49
N GLY A 106 -15.39 1.42 3.31
CA GLY A 106 -16.03 1.75 2.03
C GLY A 106 -17.24 0.86 1.70
N LYS A 107 -18.12 1.37 0.84
CA LYS A 107 -19.28 0.62 0.35
C LYS A 107 -18.89 -0.64 -0.38
N GLY A 108 -19.38 -1.80 0.06
CA GLY A 108 -18.97 -3.10 -0.49
C GLY A 108 -17.83 -3.79 0.26
N THR A 109 -17.53 -3.33 1.48
CA THR A 109 -16.65 -4.01 2.46
C THR A 109 -17.18 -5.39 2.86
N GLY A 110 -18.49 -5.62 2.81
CA GLY A 110 -19.13 -6.86 3.22
C GLY A 110 -18.66 -8.16 2.52
N PRO A 111 -19.31 -9.30 2.80
CA PRO A 111 -20.70 -9.39 3.29
C PRO A 111 -20.84 -9.21 4.81
N PHE A 112 -22.02 -8.73 5.24
CA PHE A 112 -22.43 -8.59 6.64
C PHE A 112 -23.63 -9.51 6.96
N PRO A 113 -23.87 -9.92 8.22
CA PRO A 113 -23.02 -9.69 9.39
C PRO A 113 -21.68 -10.45 9.29
N GLY A 114 -20.71 -10.14 10.14
CA GLY A 114 -19.44 -10.86 10.15
C GLY A 114 -19.54 -12.30 10.69
N TYR A 115 -18.48 -13.08 10.53
CA TYR A 115 -18.29 -14.37 11.20
C TYR A 115 -18.28 -14.20 12.73
N PRO A 116 -18.87 -15.11 13.52
CA PRO A 116 -19.51 -16.37 13.13
C PRO A 116 -20.99 -16.25 12.74
N LEU A 117 -21.57 -15.05 12.71
CA LEU A 117 -22.99 -14.86 12.36
C LEU A 117 -23.26 -15.14 10.87
N ASN A 118 -22.24 -14.97 10.03
CA ASN A 118 -22.25 -15.40 8.63
C ASN A 118 -20.98 -16.23 8.35
N ALA A 119 -21.15 -17.49 7.93
CA ALA A 119 -20.04 -18.38 7.61
C ALA A 119 -19.27 -17.99 6.34
N ASP A 120 -19.91 -17.23 5.45
CA ASP A 120 -19.34 -16.77 4.18
C ASP A 120 -18.62 -15.43 4.29
N SER A 121 -18.69 -14.77 5.46
CA SER A 121 -17.98 -13.52 5.70
C SER A 121 -16.58 -13.77 6.25
N ALA A 122 -15.57 -13.17 5.62
CA ALA A 122 -14.21 -13.09 6.17
C ALA A 122 -14.08 -12.06 7.31
N LEU A 123 -15.01 -11.11 7.42
CA LEU A 123 -15.05 -10.11 8.48
C LEU A 123 -15.43 -10.75 9.82
N ASN A 124 -14.84 -10.30 10.92
CA ASN A 124 -15.21 -10.73 12.27
C ASN A 124 -16.34 -9.85 12.83
N ALA A 125 -17.48 -10.45 13.21
CA ALA A 125 -18.62 -9.76 13.81
C ALA A 125 -18.26 -8.97 15.08
N ALA A 126 -17.24 -9.43 15.82
CA ALA A 126 -16.76 -8.73 17.02
C ALA A 126 -16.25 -7.32 16.70
N ASN A 127 -15.69 -7.09 15.51
CA ASN A 127 -15.15 -5.78 15.11
C ASN A 127 -16.23 -4.69 15.13
N PHE A 128 -17.50 -5.03 14.92
CA PHE A 128 -18.61 -4.07 14.81
C PHE A 128 -19.39 -3.92 16.11
N LYS A 129 -19.15 -4.78 17.10
CA LYS A 129 -19.99 -4.87 18.29
C LYS A 129 -19.85 -3.62 19.16
N ASN A 130 -20.99 -3.01 19.51
CA ASN A 130 -21.12 -1.89 20.43
C ASN A 130 -20.35 -0.61 20.05
N ARG A 131 -19.91 -0.46 18.80
CA ARG A 131 -19.21 0.75 18.31
C ARG A 131 -19.95 1.37 17.14
N GLN A 132 -19.71 2.67 16.92
CA GLN A 132 -20.19 3.34 15.73
C GLN A 132 -19.42 2.82 14.50
N CYS A 133 -20.18 2.39 13.50
CA CYS A 133 -19.66 1.89 12.23
C CYS A 133 -20.14 2.82 11.12
N MET A 134 -19.21 3.38 10.35
CA MET A 134 -19.46 4.36 9.30
C MET A 134 -19.12 3.72 7.95
N GLU A 135 -20.14 3.28 7.23
CA GLU A 135 -20.02 2.96 5.81
C GLU A 135 -19.96 4.28 5.04
N ILE A 136 -18.84 4.54 4.38
CA ILE A 136 -18.55 5.86 3.82
C ILE A 136 -19.44 6.14 2.60
N ASP A 137 -20.19 7.24 2.69
CA ASP A 137 -20.78 7.92 1.54
C ASP A 137 -19.74 8.90 0.96
N TYR A 138 -19.71 9.05 -0.36
CA TYR A 138 -18.76 9.94 -1.04
C TYR A 138 -19.52 11.12 -1.65
N GLU A 139 -19.72 12.16 -0.86
CA GLU A 139 -20.50 13.36 -1.19
C GLU A 139 -19.68 14.46 -1.89
N THR A 140 -18.36 14.33 -1.93
CA THR A 140 -17.45 15.28 -2.59
C THR A 140 -16.54 14.58 -3.59
N GLN A 141 -15.58 15.31 -4.18
CA GLN A 141 -14.71 14.82 -5.22
C GLN A 141 -13.30 15.38 -5.06
N ILE A 142 -12.31 14.50 -5.09
CA ILE A 142 -10.90 14.83 -5.29
C ILE A 142 -10.53 14.17 -6.61
N GLU A 143 -10.49 14.97 -7.67
CA GLU A 143 -10.36 14.46 -9.03
C GLU A 143 -9.19 13.46 -9.16
N PRO A 144 -9.41 12.30 -9.79
CA PRO A 144 -10.61 11.85 -10.51
C PRO A 144 -11.54 10.94 -9.68
N PHE A 145 -11.45 10.98 -8.35
CA PHE A 145 -12.12 10.05 -7.44
C PHE A 145 -13.24 10.74 -6.64
N PRO A 146 -14.41 10.08 -6.48
CA PRO A 146 -15.32 10.42 -5.40
C PRO A 146 -14.59 10.39 -4.06
N ALA A 147 -14.94 11.31 -3.17
CA ALA A 147 -14.26 11.48 -1.91
C ALA A 147 -15.23 11.83 -0.76
N HIS A 148 -14.74 11.62 0.46
CA HIS A 148 -15.40 11.99 1.71
C HIS A 148 -14.41 12.77 2.59
N ASP A 149 -14.79 13.94 3.07
CA ASP A 149 -13.98 14.74 4.00
C ASP A 149 -14.31 14.33 5.44
N LEU A 150 -13.49 13.43 6.01
CA LEU A 150 -13.84 12.71 7.24
C LEU A 150 -14.09 13.64 8.44
N TYR A 151 -13.37 14.76 8.51
CA TYR A 151 -13.50 15.73 9.60
C TYR A 151 -14.15 17.04 9.17
N VAL A 152 -14.56 17.14 7.89
CA VAL A 152 -15.23 18.32 7.32
C VAL A 152 -14.38 19.60 7.48
N ASP A 153 -13.07 19.43 7.47
CA ASP A 153 -12.08 20.49 7.69
C ASP A 153 -10.93 20.45 6.66
N GLY A 154 -11.08 19.61 5.63
CA GLY A 154 -10.14 19.39 4.55
C GLY A 154 -8.84 18.70 4.94
N SER A 155 -8.71 18.19 6.17
CA SER A 155 -7.47 17.59 6.65
C SER A 155 -7.27 16.13 6.20
N ILE A 156 -8.35 15.36 6.08
CA ILE A 156 -8.32 13.95 5.65
C ILE A 156 -9.47 13.66 4.70
N TYR A 157 -9.12 13.27 3.47
CA TYR A 157 -10.07 12.77 2.47
C TYR A 157 -9.95 11.26 2.29
N LEU A 158 -11.09 10.58 2.30
CA LEU A 158 -11.20 9.16 1.95
C LEU A 158 -11.62 9.06 0.48
N LEU A 159 -10.77 8.45 -0.36
CA LEU A 159 -10.99 8.35 -1.81
C LEU A 159 -11.60 7.00 -2.19
N ASP A 160 -12.69 7.02 -2.97
CA ASP A 160 -13.30 5.81 -3.52
C ASP A 160 -12.43 5.24 -4.66
N THR A 161 -11.82 4.08 -4.42
CA THR A 161 -10.77 3.52 -5.28
C THR A 161 -11.00 2.05 -5.60
N PRO A 162 -12.17 1.66 -6.14
CA PRO A 162 -12.56 0.28 -6.31
C PRO A 162 -11.69 -0.48 -7.31
N GLY A 163 -11.75 -1.81 -7.24
CA GLY A 163 -11.15 -2.75 -8.20
C GLY A 163 -10.41 -3.87 -7.50
N HIS A 164 -9.42 -3.52 -6.66
CA HIS A 164 -8.78 -4.49 -5.75
C HIS A 164 -9.83 -5.12 -4.82
N TRP A 165 -10.65 -4.27 -4.22
CA TRP A 165 -11.86 -4.64 -3.51
C TRP A 165 -13.02 -3.71 -3.95
N PRO A 166 -14.30 -4.15 -3.89
CA PRO A 166 -15.43 -3.28 -4.23
C PRO A 166 -15.49 -2.00 -3.37
N GLY A 167 -15.33 -2.11 -2.05
CA GLY A 167 -15.34 -0.97 -1.11
C GLY A 167 -13.97 -0.45 -0.74
N HIS A 168 -13.05 -0.38 -1.71
CA HIS A 168 -11.66 0.01 -1.45
C HIS A 168 -11.51 1.53 -1.27
N ILE A 169 -10.82 1.94 -0.19
CA ILE A 169 -10.47 3.34 0.11
C ILE A 169 -8.95 3.54 0.01
N GLY A 170 -8.50 4.48 -0.84
CA GLY A 170 -7.08 4.82 -1.01
C GLY A 170 -6.26 3.87 -1.90
N ASP A 171 -5.33 3.10 -1.32
CA ASP A 171 -4.24 2.39 -2.03
C ASP A 171 -4.64 1.10 -2.77
N ILE A 172 -4.25 0.95 -4.03
CA ILE A 172 -4.85 0.01 -4.97
C ILE A 172 -3.89 -1.00 -5.60
N CYS A 173 -2.59 -0.95 -5.30
CA CYS A 173 -1.67 -1.93 -5.88
C CYS A 173 -0.66 -2.47 -4.88
N HIS A 174 -0.45 -3.78 -4.95
CA HIS A 174 0.40 -4.53 -4.03
C HIS A 174 1.90 -4.43 -4.32
N PHE A 175 2.29 -3.99 -5.51
CA PHE A 175 3.69 -3.90 -5.90
C PHE A 175 3.96 -2.60 -6.62
N ALA A 176 4.98 -1.87 -6.20
CA ALA A 176 5.31 -0.57 -6.78
C ALA A 176 5.67 -0.67 -8.27
N GLY A 177 6.17 -1.82 -8.76
CA GLY A 177 6.36 -2.06 -10.19
C GLY A 177 5.05 -2.18 -11.01
N ASN A 178 3.89 -2.34 -10.36
CA ASN A 178 2.58 -2.17 -11.00
C ASN A 178 2.14 -0.71 -11.10
N PHE A 179 2.87 0.18 -10.42
CA PHE A 179 2.56 1.58 -10.27
C PHE A 179 3.62 2.50 -10.86
N ARG A 180 4.84 2.03 -11.04
CA ARG A 180 5.98 2.80 -11.58
C ARG A 180 6.80 1.91 -12.53
N PRO A 181 7.40 2.47 -13.59
CA PRO A 181 7.34 3.88 -13.99
C PRO A 181 5.97 4.27 -14.59
N SER A 182 5.81 5.55 -14.92
CA SER A 182 4.62 6.14 -15.51
C SER A 182 4.97 7.09 -16.65
N GLU A 183 3.95 7.61 -17.35
CA GLU A 183 4.17 8.63 -18.37
C GLU A 183 4.85 9.87 -17.80
N ASP A 184 4.51 10.28 -16.58
CA ASP A 184 5.03 11.51 -15.96
C ASP A 184 6.25 11.24 -15.04
N VAL A 185 6.39 10.01 -14.55
CA VAL A 185 7.50 9.54 -13.70
C VAL A 185 8.22 8.41 -14.41
N SER A 186 9.09 8.78 -15.36
CA SER A 186 9.80 7.81 -16.18
C SER A 186 10.85 7.03 -15.38
N PHE A 187 11.17 5.83 -15.86
CA PHE A 187 12.29 5.04 -15.37
C PHE A 187 13.58 5.88 -15.43
N PRO A 188 14.42 5.87 -14.38
CA PRO A 188 15.59 6.73 -14.36
C PRO A 188 16.75 6.12 -15.16
N ASP A 189 17.51 6.96 -15.87
CA ASP A 189 18.71 6.54 -16.63
C ASP A 189 19.76 5.86 -15.75
N LYS A 190 19.87 6.34 -14.50
CA LYS A 190 20.66 5.75 -13.42
C LYS A 190 19.77 5.68 -12.19
N ILE A 191 19.73 4.51 -11.54
CA ILE A 191 18.98 4.39 -10.29
C ILE A 191 19.53 5.40 -9.27
N PRO A 192 18.67 6.19 -8.60
CA PRO A 192 19.13 7.19 -7.64
C PRO A 192 19.97 6.58 -6.52
N GLU A 193 20.99 7.33 -6.10
CA GLU A 193 21.79 6.99 -4.93
C GLU A 193 20.88 6.89 -3.70
N GLY A 194 21.03 5.82 -2.93
CA GLY A 194 20.19 5.55 -1.77
C GLY A 194 18.83 4.91 -2.08
N ALA A 195 18.44 4.69 -3.34
CA ALA A 195 17.21 3.94 -3.66
C ALA A 195 17.22 2.53 -3.07
N PHE A 196 18.40 1.95 -2.86
CA PHE A 196 18.58 0.62 -2.27
C PHE A 196 19.01 0.65 -0.80
N GLY A 197 18.90 1.80 -0.14
CA GLY A 197 19.34 1.97 1.23
C GLY A 197 20.82 1.59 1.40
N ASN A 198 21.11 0.66 2.31
CA ASN A 198 22.47 0.23 2.67
C ASN A 198 23.03 -0.91 1.81
N CYS A 199 22.36 -1.31 0.72
CA CYS A 199 22.87 -2.37 -0.16
C CYS A 199 24.02 -1.81 -1.02
N GLY A 200 25.18 -2.48 -1.01
CA GLY A 200 26.37 -2.06 -1.74
C GLY A 200 26.16 -1.89 -3.25
N ASP A 201 26.81 -0.88 -3.82
CA ASP A 201 26.55 -0.26 -5.14
C ASP A 201 26.79 -1.14 -6.39
N ASP A 202 27.35 -2.34 -6.25
CA ASP A 202 28.26 -2.76 -7.33
C ASP A 202 27.62 -3.28 -8.63
N HIS A 203 26.38 -3.78 -8.68
CA HIS A 203 25.89 -4.47 -9.90
C HIS A 203 24.46 -4.14 -10.30
N ILE A 204 24.19 -2.89 -10.69
CA ILE A 204 22.85 -2.47 -11.13
C ILE A 204 22.92 -2.10 -12.60
N ILE A 205 23.02 -3.16 -13.40
CA ILE A 205 22.90 -3.10 -14.85
C ILE A 205 21.44 -2.78 -15.16
N LYS A 206 21.25 -1.80 -16.05
CA LYS A 206 20.01 -1.30 -16.66
C LYS A 206 18.82 -2.27 -16.54
N GLN A 207 18.10 -2.23 -15.41
CA GLN A 207 16.93 -3.08 -15.20
C GLN A 207 15.79 -2.82 -16.19
N ASN A 208 15.82 -1.66 -16.87
CA ASN A 208 14.92 -1.39 -17.98
C ASN A 208 15.06 -2.43 -19.11
N ASP A 209 16.24 -2.97 -19.38
CA ASP A 209 16.45 -3.98 -20.45
C ASP A 209 15.70 -5.30 -20.15
N HIS A 210 15.29 -5.52 -18.90
CA HIS A 210 14.52 -6.67 -18.43
C HIS A 210 13.06 -6.37 -18.13
N HIS A 211 12.55 -5.20 -18.53
CA HIS A 211 11.12 -4.93 -18.42
C HIS A 211 10.36 -6.05 -19.15
N PRO A 212 9.46 -6.80 -18.47
CA PRO A 212 8.81 -7.97 -19.05
C PRO A 212 8.03 -7.69 -20.34
N GLN A 213 7.72 -6.42 -20.59
CA GLN A 213 7.00 -5.98 -21.77
C GLN A 213 7.91 -5.68 -22.97
N HIS A 214 9.24 -5.77 -22.85
CA HIS A 214 10.18 -5.78 -23.97
C HIS A 214 10.15 -7.10 -24.74
N HIS A 215 9.96 -8.24 -24.05
CA HIS A 215 10.15 -9.58 -24.63
C HIS A 215 8.95 -10.14 -25.42
N GLY A 216 7.97 -9.30 -25.83
CA GLY A 216 6.74 -9.79 -26.46
C GLY A 216 6.02 -8.83 -27.41
N GLN A 217 6.57 -7.66 -27.73
CA GLN A 217 5.94 -6.74 -28.68
C GLN A 217 6.87 -6.40 -29.84
N MET A 218 6.52 -6.90 -31.03
CA MET A 218 7.05 -6.35 -32.28
C MET A 218 6.47 -4.95 -32.49
N SER A 219 7.35 -3.99 -32.78
CA SER A 219 7.06 -2.63 -33.28
C SER A 219 6.50 -1.60 -32.27
N GLY A 220 7.38 -0.71 -31.81
CA GLY A 220 7.36 0.69 -32.27
C GLY A 220 6.39 1.71 -31.66
N SER A 221 5.51 1.40 -30.70
CA SER A 221 4.57 2.43 -30.20
C SER A 221 4.57 2.73 -28.70
N VAL A 222 5.25 1.96 -27.84
CA VAL A 222 5.14 2.17 -26.39
C VAL A 222 6.51 2.19 -25.72
N ASP A 223 6.87 3.33 -25.11
CA ASP A 223 8.10 3.48 -24.34
C ASP A 223 8.01 2.69 -23.02
N PRO A 224 8.81 1.63 -22.81
CA PRO A 224 8.83 0.85 -21.57
C PRO A 224 9.29 1.67 -20.36
N ASN A 225 10.04 2.75 -20.57
CA ASN A 225 10.44 3.63 -19.48
C ASN A 225 9.27 4.46 -18.94
N ARG A 226 8.13 4.48 -19.62
CA ARG A 226 7.01 5.40 -19.35
C ARG A 226 5.71 4.67 -19.02
N ARG A 227 5.79 3.43 -18.56
CA ARG A 227 4.64 2.59 -18.20
C ARG A 227 4.96 1.61 -17.08
N PRO A 228 3.97 1.14 -16.30
CA PRO A 228 4.22 0.21 -15.22
C PRO A 228 5.04 -1.01 -15.64
N PHE A 229 6.05 -1.34 -14.83
CA PHE A 229 6.97 -2.44 -15.08
C PHE A 229 6.25 -3.79 -15.20
N TYR A 230 5.23 -4.01 -14.37
CA TYR A 230 4.32 -5.15 -14.42
C TYR A 230 2.88 -4.71 -14.65
N LYS A 231 2.11 -5.57 -15.33
CA LYS A 231 0.65 -5.46 -15.36
C LYS A 231 0.06 -6.04 -14.08
N LEU A 232 -1.09 -5.52 -13.66
CA LEU A 232 -1.86 -6.16 -12.60
C LEU A 232 -2.24 -7.59 -13.01
N SER A 233 -2.21 -8.49 -12.04
CA SER A 233 -2.55 -9.90 -12.28
C SER A 233 -4.04 -10.04 -12.56
N THR A 234 -4.38 -10.65 -13.70
CA THR A 234 -5.75 -11.07 -14.04
C THR A 234 -5.99 -12.54 -13.67
N HIS A 235 -5.07 -13.16 -12.94
CA HIS A 235 -5.20 -14.55 -12.56
C HIS A 235 -6.37 -14.71 -11.56
N HIS A 236 -7.13 -15.79 -11.70
CA HIS A 236 -8.31 -16.06 -10.86
C HIS A 236 -7.99 -16.27 -9.37
N HIS A 237 -6.73 -16.53 -9.03
CA HIS A 237 -6.23 -16.59 -7.64
C HIS A 237 -5.63 -15.27 -7.13
N SER A 238 -5.58 -14.22 -7.95
CA SER A 238 -5.11 -12.91 -7.51
C SER A 238 -6.02 -12.33 -6.42
N SER A 239 -5.51 -11.32 -5.71
CA SER A 239 -6.25 -10.63 -4.66
C SER A 239 -7.26 -9.62 -5.22
N TYR A 240 -7.19 -9.29 -6.51
CA TYR A 240 -8.09 -8.33 -7.16
C TYR A 240 -9.47 -8.94 -7.43
N LYS A 241 -10.53 -8.26 -6.98
CA LYS A 241 -11.93 -8.65 -7.28
C LYS A 241 -12.38 -8.28 -8.67
N ASP A 242 -11.91 -7.13 -9.17
CA ASP A 242 -12.06 -6.68 -10.56
C ASP A 242 -10.71 -6.15 -11.05
N PRO A 243 -9.86 -7.00 -11.66
CA PRO A 243 -8.57 -6.58 -12.17
C PRO A 243 -8.63 -5.48 -13.24
N SER A 244 -9.73 -5.39 -13.99
CA SER A 244 -9.87 -4.39 -15.06
C SER A 244 -10.14 -3.01 -14.46
N LEU A 245 -11.08 -2.94 -13.52
CA LEU A 245 -11.36 -1.72 -12.77
C LEU A 245 -10.14 -1.32 -11.92
N ALA A 246 -9.49 -2.27 -11.26
CA ALA A 246 -8.26 -2.01 -10.49
C ALA A 246 -7.20 -1.32 -11.36
N ASN A 247 -6.96 -1.82 -12.57
CA ASN A 247 -5.97 -1.23 -13.47
C ASN A 247 -6.33 0.21 -13.86
N ILE A 248 -7.60 0.51 -14.11
CA ILE A 248 -8.07 1.87 -14.39
C ILE A 248 -7.84 2.79 -13.18
N THR A 249 -8.22 2.33 -11.99
CA THR A 249 -8.05 3.08 -10.74
C THR A 249 -6.55 3.32 -10.46
N THR A 250 -5.69 2.31 -10.66
CA THR A 250 -4.23 2.40 -10.49
C THR A 250 -3.63 3.47 -11.39
N LEU A 251 -3.98 3.47 -12.67
CA LEU A 251 -3.46 4.46 -13.62
C LEU A 251 -3.99 5.88 -13.33
N LYS A 252 -5.21 6.02 -12.80
CA LYS A 252 -5.73 7.31 -12.31
C LYS A 252 -4.93 7.81 -11.11
N MET A 253 -4.69 6.97 -10.10
CA MET A 253 -3.89 7.37 -8.93
C MET A 253 -2.46 7.75 -9.33
N GLN A 254 -1.86 6.97 -10.24
CA GLN A 254 -0.54 7.25 -10.80
C GLN A 254 -0.50 8.62 -11.49
N LYS A 255 -1.47 8.90 -12.36
CA LYS A 255 -1.51 10.12 -13.17
C LYS A 255 -1.82 11.38 -12.37
N TYR A 256 -2.75 11.32 -11.43
CA TYR A 256 -3.27 12.51 -10.74
C TYR A 256 -2.61 12.79 -9.40
N PHE A 257 -1.99 11.78 -8.76
CA PHE A 257 -1.37 11.93 -7.44
C PHE A 257 0.13 11.65 -7.49
N ASP A 258 0.55 10.48 -7.98
CA ASP A 258 1.96 10.12 -7.95
C ASP A 258 2.85 11.02 -8.81
N SER A 259 2.30 11.53 -9.92
CA SER A 259 3.00 12.48 -10.78
C SER A 259 3.21 13.86 -10.15
N ASP A 260 2.38 14.26 -9.18
CA ASP A 260 2.44 15.59 -8.59
C ASP A 260 3.60 15.68 -7.57
N PRO A 261 4.60 16.55 -7.76
CA PRO A 261 5.71 16.72 -6.80
C PRO A 261 5.26 17.21 -5.40
N ASN A 262 4.00 17.60 -5.22
CA ASN A 262 3.41 18.00 -3.96
C ASN A 262 2.64 16.88 -3.25
N VAL A 263 2.59 15.67 -3.81
CA VAL A 263 1.89 14.53 -3.22
C VAL A 263 2.87 13.36 -3.02
N LEU A 264 2.95 12.84 -1.81
CA LEU A 264 3.65 11.60 -1.50
C LEU A 264 2.65 10.44 -1.50
N VAL A 265 2.82 9.47 -2.41
CA VAL A 265 1.99 8.26 -2.47
C VAL A 265 2.70 7.13 -1.74
N CYS A 266 2.08 6.64 -0.66
CA CYS A 266 2.55 5.50 0.13
C CYS A 266 1.71 4.25 -0.18
N LEU A 267 2.29 3.26 -0.87
CA LEU A 267 1.65 1.99 -1.15
C LEU A 267 1.85 1.02 0.03
N ALA A 268 0.82 0.32 0.47
CA ALA A 268 0.77 -0.46 1.70
C ALA A 268 1.83 -1.57 1.79
N HIS A 269 2.23 -2.12 0.65
CA HIS A 269 3.23 -3.19 0.57
C HIS A 269 4.54 -2.75 -0.10
N ASP A 270 4.77 -1.43 -0.27
CA ASP A 270 6.04 -0.91 -0.76
C ASP A 270 7.07 -0.87 0.37
N THR A 271 8.03 -1.78 0.32
CA THR A 271 9.01 -1.91 1.39
C THR A 271 10.07 -0.81 1.40
N ALA A 272 10.19 -0.04 0.32
CA ALA A 272 11.04 1.14 0.29
C ALA A 272 10.54 2.23 1.27
N LEU A 273 9.25 2.21 1.64
CA LEU A 273 8.72 3.12 2.66
C LEU A 273 9.41 2.88 4.00
N LEU A 274 9.62 1.62 4.39
CA LEU A 274 10.24 1.27 5.67
C LEU A 274 11.72 1.59 5.74
N ASP A 275 12.40 1.64 4.60
CA ASP A 275 13.83 1.99 4.54
C ASP A 275 14.07 3.50 4.65
N HIS A 276 13.09 4.31 4.25
CA HIS A 276 13.29 5.75 3.99
C HIS A 276 12.39 6.67 4.80
N LEU A 277 11.25 6.18 5.27
CA LEU A 277 10.31 6.97 6.07
C LEU A 277 10.48 6.63 7.56
N PRO A 278 10.36 7.64 8.44
CA PRO A 278 10.36 7.38 9.87
C PRO A 278 9.16 6.54 10.28
N THR A 279 9.40 5.57 11.16
CA THR A 279 8.35 4.74 11.75
C THR A 279 8.15 5.13 13.20
N PHE A 280 6.89 5.12 13.63
CA PHE A 280 6.47 5.26 15.02
C PHE A 280 7.16 4.21 15.93
N ASN A 281 7.41 3.02 15.38
CA ASN A 281 8.13 1.93 16.04
C ASN A 281 9.58 2.34 16.38
N ALA A 282 10.25 3.10 15.50
CA ALA A 282 11.61 3.55 15.72
C ALA A 282 11.67 4.79 16.62
N ASP A 283 10.89 5.82 16.30
CA ASP A 283 10.87 7.09 17.04
C ASP A 283 9.46 7.70 17.06
N LEU A 284 8.90 7.82 18.26
CA LEU A 284 7.56 8.38 18.51
C LEU A 284 7.46 9.90 18.22
N ASN A 285 8.59 10.60 18.17
CA ASN A 285 8.61 12.05 17.93
C ASN A 285 8.71 12.41 16.44
N GLN A 286 9.07 11.45 15.59
CA GLN A 286 9.15 11.68 14.14
C GLN A 286 7.77 11.53 13.50
N ASP A 287 7.58 12.31 12.44
CA ASP A 287 6.39 12.31 11.60
C ASP A 287 6.77 12.52 10.13
N LEU A 288 5.78 12.51 9.24
CA LEU A 288 6.00 12.67 7.80
C LEU A 288 5.88 14.13 7.34
N ASN A 289 5.74 15.13 8.22
CA ASN A 289 5.32 16.47 7.77
C ASN A 289 6.36 17.18 6.89
N GLU A 290 7.65 16.88 7.08
CA GLU A 290 8.77 17.45 6.29
C GLU A 290 9.22 16.52 5.15
N TRP A 291 8.34 15.61 4.70
CA TRP A 291 8.69 14.60 3.69
C TRP A 291 9.29 15.20 2.42
N LYS A 292 8.76 16.36 1.98
CA LYS A 292 9.15 17.00 0.73
C LYS A 292 10.52 17.66 0.86
N GLN A 293 10.77 18.39 1.94
CA GLN A 293 12.06 19.03 2.22
C GLN A 293 13.17 17.99 2.38
N ASN A 294 12.83 16.82 2.93
CA ASN A 294 13.76 15.71 3.16
C ASN A 294 13.93 14.77 1.95
N GLY A 295 13.27 15.07 0.81
CA GLY A 295 13.35 14.29 -0.43
C GLY A 295 12.88 12.84 -0.27
N MET A 296 11.91 12.60 0.62
CA MET A 296 11.45 11.24 0.95
C MET A 296 10.74 10.58 -0.24
N LYS A 297 10.01 11.36 -1.04
CA LYS A 297 9.31 10.86 -2.23
C LYS A 297 10.27 10.20 -3.21
N GLU A 298 11.33 10.91 -3.57
CA GLU A 298 12.32 10.48 -4.56
C GLU A 298 13.07 9.22 -4.09
N LYS A 299 13.33 9.11 -2.77
CA LYS A 299 13.97 7.95 -2.16
C LYS A 299 13.08 6.69 -2.27
N CYS A 300 11.78 6.81 -2.06
CA CYS A 300 10.87 5.67 -2.06
C CYS A 300 10.50 5.17 -3.48
N HIS A 301 10.61 5.99 -4.52
CA HIS A 301 10.09 5.64 -5.87
C HIS A 301 10.68 4.37 -6.50
N TRP A 302 11.94 4.06 -6.20
CA TRP A 302 12.70 3.04 -6.94
C TRP A 302 13.24 1.92 -6.06
N GLY A 303 13.01 1.95 -4.74
CA GLY A 303 13.57 0.92 -3.86
C GLY A 303 13.02 -0.49 -4.10
N TRP A 304 11.79 -0.61 -4.61
CA TRP A 304 11.20 -1.88 -5.03
C TRP A 304 12.02 -2.63 -6.09
N LEU A 305 12.88 -1.94 -6.85
CA LEU A 305 13.77 -2.56 -7.82
C LEU A 305 14.78 -3.54 -7.18
N LYS A 306 15.02 -3.45 -5.86
CA LYS A 306 15.82 -4.43 -5.11
C LYS A 306 15.13 -5.78 -4.98
N GLU A 307 13.81 -5.83 -5.15
CA GLU A 307 13.02 -7.06 -5.06
C GLU A 307 13.05 -7.85 -6.37
N LEU A 308 13.45 -7.22 -7.47
CA LEU A 308 13.64 -7.89 -8.76
C LEU A 308 14.87 -8.82 -8.72
N PRO A 309 14.85 -9.93 -9.48
CA PRO A 309 16.05 -10.75 -9.68
C PRO A 309 17.24 -9.90 -10.16
N ARG A 310 18.45 -10.30 -9.79
CA ARG A 310 19.67 -9.69 -10.31
C ARG A 310 20.03 -10.33 -11.65
N TYR A 311 20.49 -9.52 -12.58
CA TYR A 311 20.87 -9.95 -13.92
C TYR A 311 22.32 -9.56 -14.23
N ASP A 312 23.02 -10.37 -15.02
CA ASP A 312 24.32 -10.00 -15.58
C ASP A 312 24.17 -9.08 -16.80
N LYS A 313 25.29 -8.63 -17.36
CA LYS A 313 25.32 -7.76 -18.54
C LYS A 313 24.71 -8.38 -19.79
N ASP A 314 24.58 -9.71 -19.80
CA ASP A 314 24.06 -10.51 -20.91
C ASP A 314 22.59 -10.90 -20.67
N GLY A 315 22.01 -10.47 -19.55
CA GLY A 315 20.61 -10.67 -19.18
C GLY A 315 20.29 -11.99 -18.49
N ASN A 316 21.30 -12.75 -18.06
CA ASN A 316 21.09 -13.99 -17.32
C ASN A 316 20.83 -13.69 -15.85
N VAL A 317 19.92 -14.44 -15.23
CA VAL A 317 19.62 -14.33 -13.80
C VAL A 317 20.84 -14.76 -12.98
N LEU A 318 21.46 -13.82 -12.28
CA LEU A 318 22.55 -14.04 -11.34
C LEU A 318 22.07 -14.55 -9.99
N GLY A 319 20.82 -14.24 -9.62
CA GLY A 319 20.24 -14.66 -8.35
C GLY A 319 18.97 -13.89 -8.00
N PRO A 320 18.41 -14.14 -6.80
CA PRO A 320 17.26 -13.40 -6.31
C PRO A 320 17.59 -11.91 -6.12
N GLY A 321 16.58 -11.10 -5.83
CA GLY A 321 16.76 -9.69 -5.48
C GLY A 321 17.66 -9.49 -4.26
N MET A 322 18.07 -8.24 -4.02
CA MET A 322 19.00 -7.84 -2.95
C MET A 322 18.38 -7.86 -1.54
N ARG A 323 17.19 -8.41 -1.40
CA ARG A 323 16.52 -8.51 -0.11
C ARG A 323 17.14 -9.64 0.71
N GLU A 324 17.78 -9.30 1.82
CA GLU A 324 18.39 -10.27 2.74
C GLU A 324 17.36 -11.19 3.43
N SER A 325 16.07 -10.83 3.44
CA SER A 325 14.97 -11.62 4.00
C SER A 325 13.65 -11.33 3.28
N PRO A 326 12.92 -12.33 2.75
CA PRO A 326 11.61 -12.08 2.13
C PRO A 326 10.59 -11.55 3.15
N ILE A 327 9.66 -10.67 2.74
CA ILE A 327 8.50 -10.29 3.60
C ILE A 327 7.69 -11.54 3.97
N VAL A 328 7.67 -12.48 3.02
CA VAL A 328 6.90 -13.71 3.03
C VAL A 328 7.74 -14.76 2.32
N VAL A 329 8.06 -15.87 2.99
CA VAL A 329 8.71 -17.04 2.37
C VAL A 329 7.65 -18.14 2.30
N GLY A 330 7.17 -18.45 1.09
CA GLY A 330 6.39 -19.65 0.90
C GLY A 330 7.31 -20.87 0.88
N SER A 331 7.03 -21.86 1.72
CA SER A 331 7.57 -23.22 1.59
C SER A 331 6.60 -24.12 0.84
#